data_AF-A0A1I4FG15-F1
#
_entry.id   AF-A0A1I4FG15-F1
#
_cell.length_a   1.000
_cell.length_b   1.000
_cell.length_c   1.000
_cell.angle_alpha   90.00
_cell.angle_beta   90.00
_cell.angle_gamma   90.00
#
_symmetry.space_group_name_H-M   'P 1'
#
loop_
_entity.id
_entity.type
_entity.pdbx_description
1 polymer ?
#
loop_
_entity_poly.entity_id
_entity_poly.type
_entity_poly.pdbx_seq_one_letter_code
_entity_poly.pdbx_strand_id
1 'polypeptide(L)'
;MQFRTMATAALATSALTAMGPAWAQDSFRIVDEPLDLTIHMHWDRAQGYREDYPVELKARELTGINLIDTTSGKNTTDTAEAMNLLLAEGDMPDIVGSQLIKQPVNEFGPQGAFVPLNDLIDEYAPNITAFFDARPELRQAI
;
A
#
# COMPACT_ATOMS: atom_id res chain seq x y z
N MET A 1 21.20 32.59 58.39
CA MET A 1 19.81 32.53 57.91
C MET A 1 19.89 32.80 56.41
N GLN A 2 19.81 31.87 55.46
CA GLN A 2 19.37 30.46 55.38
C GLN A 2 20.26 29.70 54.36
N PHE A 3 20.59 28.44 54.70
CA PHE A 3 20.93 27.23 53.89
C PHE A 3 21.47 27.41 52.45
N ARG A 4 22.74 27.12 52.09
CA ARG A 4 23.47 25.81 51.95
C ARG A 4 22.73 24.72 51.14
N THR A 5 23.32 24.24 50.02
CA THR A 5 24.08 22.95 49.86
C THR A 5 23.87 22.26 48.49
N MET A 6 25.01 21.88 47.84
CA MET A 6 25.32 20.69 46.99
C MET A 6 24.52 20.37 45.71
N ALA A 7 25.18 20.25 44.53
CA ALA A 7 25.84 19.04 43.98
C ALA A 7 24.84 17.89 43.70
N THR A 8 24.77 17.24 42.53
CA THR A 8 25.79 16.32 41.96
C THR A 8 25.28 15.80 40.60
N ALA A 9 26.19 15.45 39.70
CA ALA A 9 25.97 14.75 38.44
C ALA A 9 25.44 13.30 38.62
N ALA A 10 24.75 12.76 37.60
CA ALA A 10 24.72 11.31 37.32
C ALA A 10 24.31 11.03 35.86
N LEU A 11 25.26 10.49 35.09
CA LEU A 11 25.06 9.65 33.91
C LEU A 11 24.55 8.28 34.36
N ALA A 12 23.51 7.73 33.72
CA ALA A 12 23.09 6.31 33.75
C ALA A 12 21.70 6.22 33.07
N THR A 13 21.28 5.25 32.26
CA THR A 13 21.84 4.03 31.70
C THR A 13 20.83 3.57 30.64
N SER A 14 21.32 2.90 29.60
CA SER A 14 20.58 2.09 28.63
C SER A 14 19.33 1.38 29.15
N ALA A 15 18.25 1.40 28.35
CA ALA A 15 17.24 0.34 28.35
C ALA A 15 16.99 -0.11 26.91
N LEU A 16 17.77 -1.11 26.46
CA LEU A 16 17.22 -2.16 25.60
C LEU A 16 16.10 -2.82 26.42
N THR A 17 14.86 -2.72 25.94
CA THR A 17 13.79 -3.74 25.96
C THR A 17 12.43 -3.04 25.97
N ALA A 18 11.89 -2.81 24.76
CA ALA A 18 10.45 -2.74 24.57
C ALA A 18 10.06 -3.78 23.50
N MET A 19 10.50 -5.03 23.69
CA MET A 19 9.71 -6.18 23.26
C MET A 19 8.53 -6.30 24.24
N GLY A 20 7.62 -5.31 24.16
CA GLY A 20 6.29 -5.39 24.74
C GLY A 20 5.37 -6.12 23.76
N PRO A 21 4.24 -6.67 24.21
CA PRO A 21 3.33 -7.40 23.33
C PRO A 21 2.93 -6.50 22.16
N ALA A 22 2.78 -7.06 20.96
CA ALA A 22 2.15 -6.37 19.85
C ALA A 22 0.71 -6.03 20.27
N TRP A 23 0.51 -4.86 20.88
CA TRP A 23 -0.82 -4.32 21.11
C TRP A 23 -1.43 -4.12 19.74
N ALA A 24 -2.63 -4.69 19.54
CA ALA A 24 -3.46 -4.45 18.38
C ALA A 24 -3.40 -2.96 18.01
N GLN A 25 -2.96 -2.64 16.80
CA GLN A 25 -3.05 -1.28 16.30
C GLN A 25 -4.55 -1.00 16.09
N ASP A 26 -5.21 -0.45 17.11
CA ASP A 26 -6.63 -0.05 17.07
C ASP A 26 -6.88 1.12 16.10
N SER A 27 -5.87 1.57 15.35
CA SER A 27 -6.02 2.55 14.28
C SER A 27 -5.76 1.91 12.91
N PHE A 28 -6.75 1.96 12.03
CA PHE A 28 -6.60 1.64 10.60
C PHE A 28 -5.71 2.64 9.81
N ARG A 29 -5.16 3.64 10.50
CA ARG A 29 -4.35 4.71 9.92
C ARG A 29 -3.02 4.16 9.44
N ILE A 30 -2.66 4.44 8.18
CA ILE A 30 -1.42 3.97 7.54
C ILE A 30 -0.36 5.07 7.52
N VAL A 31 -0.76 6.33 7.33
CA VAL A 31 0.14 7.50 7.19
C VAL A 31 -0.27 8.62 8.14
N ASP A 32 0.68 9.39 8.68
CA ASP A 32 0.36 10.50 9.59
C ASP A 32 -0.38 11.62 8.84
N GLU A 33 0.18 12.05 7.70
CA GLU A 33 -0.41 13.04 6.80
C GLU A 33 -1.11 12.35 5.62
N PRO A 34 -2.23 12.90 5.09
CA PRO A 34 -2.89 12.34 3.91
C PRO A 34 -1.92 12.17 2.73
N LEU A 35 -1.95 10.99 2.12
CA LEU A 35 -1.10 10.65 0.98
C LEU A 35 -1.96 10.40 -0.25
N ASP A 36 -1.68 11.14 -1.32
CA ASP A 36 -2.29 10.94 -2.63
C ASP A 36 -1.47 9.93 -3.45
N LEU A 37 -2.14 8.91 -3.99
CA LEU A 37 -1.57 7.92 -4.91
C LEU A 37 -2.41 7.86 -6.17
N THR A 38 -1.76 7.73 -7.31
CA THR A 38 -2.42 7.57 -8.61
C THR A 38 -2.78 6.11 -8.88
N ILE A 39 -3.95 5.88 -9.48
CA ILE A 39 -4.42 4.53 -9.80
C ILE A 39 -4.93 4.44 -11.25
N HIS A 40 -4.48 3.40 -11.95
CA HIS A 40 -5.15 2.86 -13.12
C HIS A 40 -6.03 1.68 -12.69
N MET A 41 -7.33 1.75 -12.95
CA MET A 41 -8.28 0.67 -12.67
C MET A 41 -9.26 0.49 -13.82
N HIS A 42 -9.01 -0.53 -14.65
CA HIS A 42 -9.82 -0.81 -15.84
C HIS A 42 -10.44 -2.21 -15.81
N TRP A 43 -11.73 -2.29 -16.13
CA TRP A 43 -12.57 -3.49 -16.13
C TRP A 43 -13.60 -3.40 -17.26
N ASP A 44 -14.19 -4.52 -17.67
CA ASP A 44 -15.16 -4.55 -18.79
C ASP A 44 -16.43 -3.72 -18.54
N ARG A 45 -16.77 -3.53 -17.27
CA ARG A 45 -17.98 -2.84 -16.81
C ARG A 45 -17.73 -1.42 -16.31
N ALA A 46 -16.47 -1.03 -16.11
CA ALA A 46 -16.13 0.37 -15.89
C ALA A 46 -14.69 0.69 -16.32
N GLN A 47 -14.52 1.87 -16.88
CA GLN A 47 -13.31 2.23 -17.61
C GLN A 47 -12.59 3.34 -16.85
N GLY A 48 -12.41 3.16 -15.54
CA GLY A 48 -11.88 4.17 -14.64
C GLY A 48 -12.22 3.91 -13.18
N TYR A 49 -11.47 4.57 -12.31
CA TYR A 49 -11.67 4.56 -10.86
C TYR A 49 -12.57 5.73 -10.43
N ARG A 50 -13.43 5.50 -9.44
CA ARG A 50 -14.34 6.52 -8.91
C ARG A 50 -13.97 6.89 -7.49
N GLU A 51 -13.33 8.05 -7.37
CA GLU A 51 -12.86 8.61 -6.10
C GLU A 51 -14.00 8.96 -5.12
N ASP A 52 -15.23 9.12 -5.64
CA ASP A 52 -16.41 9.53 -4.88
C ASP A 52 -17.24 8.35 -4.33
N TYR A 53 -16.80 7.11 -4.55
CA TYR A 53 -17.52 5.96 -4.01
C TYR A 53 -17.51 5.96 -2.48
N PRO A 54 -18.65 5.65 -1.81
CA PRO A 54 -18.72 5.69 -0.35
C PRO A 54 -17.69 4.81 0.36
N VAL A 55 -17.34 3.68 -0.26
CA VAL A 55 -16.30 2.77 0.27
C VAL A 55 -14.92 3.42 0.21
N GLU A 56 -14.61 4.18 -0.84
CA GLU A 56 -13.32 4.84 -1.06
C GLU A 56 -13.18 6.06 -0.15
N LEU A 57 -14.26 6.83 0.02
CA LEU A 57 -14.31 7.91 0.99
C LEU A 57 -14.06 7.39 2.41
N LYS A 58 -14.64 6.23 2.76
CA LYS A 58 -14.43 5.61 4.07
C LYS A 58 -13.01 5.04 4.21
N ALA A 59 -12.49 4.40 3.16
CA ALA A 59 -11.12 3.91 3.14
C ALA A 59 -10.14 5.07 3.37
N ARG A 60 -10.30 6.19 2.65
CA ARG A 60 -9.51 7.41 2.82
C ARG A 60 -9.55 7.95 4.24
N GLU A 61 -10.73 8.02 4.85
CA GLU A 61 -10.89 8.46 6.25
C GLU A 61 -10.10 7.56 7.21
N LEU A 62 -10.21 6.24 7.02
CA LEU A 62 -9.60 5.25 7.91
C LEU A 62 -8.08 5.16 7.73
N THR A 63 -7.59 5.15 6.50
CA THR A 63 -6.18 4.86 6.19
C THR A 63 -5.33 6.11 6.00
N GLY A 64 -5.94 7.21 5.56
CA GLY A 64 -5.22 8.41 5.10
C GLY A 64 -4.73 8.35 3.67
N ILE A 65 -5.02 7.27 2.96
CA ILE A 65 -4.65 7.11 1.55
C ILE A 65 -5.80 7.63 0.67
N ASN A 66 -5.47 8.54 -0.23
CA ASN A 66 -6.37 9.03 -1.25
C ASN A 66 -5.93 8.50 -2.62
N LEU A 67 -6.85 7.90 -3.36
CA LEU A 67 -6.58 7.40 -4.70
C LEU A 67 -7.12 8.38 -5.74
N ILE A 68 -6.27 8.75 -6.70
CA ILE A 68 -6.54 9.69 -7.79
C ILE A 68 -6.60 8.91 -9.11
N ASP A 69 -7.70 9.04 -9.85
CA ASP A 69 -7.92 8.25 -11.06
C ASP A 69 -7.13 8.76 -12.27
N THR A 70 -6.11 8.00 -12.66
CA THR A 70 -5.29 8.24 -13.86
C THR A 70 -5.46 7.12 -14.89
N THR A 71 -6.57 6.38 -14.84
CA THR A 71 -6.81 5.24 -15.73
C THR A 71 -6.73 5.62 -17.22
N SER A 72 -5.76 5.04 -17.93
CA SER A 72 -5.67 5.05 -19.39
C SER A 72 -6.77 4.21 -20.05
N GLY A 73 -7.16 4.56 -21.27
CA GLY A 73 -8.15 3.77 -22.05
C GLY A 73 -9.61 3.92 -21.60
N LYS A 74 -10.00 5.01 -20.94
CA LYS A 74 -11.39 5.20 -20.41
C LYS A 74 -12.51 5.10 -21.47
N ASN A 75 -12.16 5.15 -22.75
CA ASN A 75 -13.05 5.14 -23.90
C ASN A 75 -13.26 3.74 -24.52
N THR A 76 -12.59 2.70 -24.04
CA THR A 76 -12.74 1.33 -24.53
C THR A 76 -13.25 0.41 -23.43
N THR A 77 -14.11 -0.55 -23.76
CA THR A 77 -14.49 -1.62 -22.81
C THR A 77 -13.49 -2.79 -22.85
N ASP A 78 -12.55 -2.78 -23.79
CA ASP A 78 -11.48 -3.77 -23.89
C ASP A 78 -10.36 -3.44 -22.90
N THR A 79 -10.25 -4.27 -21.86
CA THR A 79 -9.24 -4.10 -20.82
C THR A 79 -7.81 -4.34 -21.32
N ALA A 80 -7.63 -5.20 -22.33
CA ALA A 80 -6.31 -5.43 -22.92
C ALA A 80 -5.86 -4.22 -23.74
N GLU A 81 -6.78 -3.58 -24.46
CA GLU A 81 -6.50 -2.32 -25.17
C GLU A 81 -6.10 -1.22 -24.18
N ALA A 82 -6.85 -1.02 -23.09
CA ALA A 82 -6.52 -0.05 -22.05
C ALA A 82 -5.15 -0.29 -21.41
N MET A 83 -4.79 -1.55 -21.15
CA MET A 83 -3.48 -1.93 -20.63
C MET A 83 -2.35 -1.63 -21.63
N ASN A 84 -2.55 -1.92 -22.91
CA ASN A 84 -1.55 -1.60 -23.95
C ASN A 84 -1.34 -0.09 -24.09
N LEU A 85 -2.42 0.70 -23.96
CA LEU A 85 -2.33 2.17 -23.95
C LEU A 85 -1.52 2.66 -22.75
N LEU A 86 -1.82 2.16 -21.54
CA LEU A 86 -1.07 2.48 -20.33
C LEU A 86 0.43 2.20 -20.49
N LEU A 87 0.77 1.00 -20.97
CA LEU A 87 2.17 0.60 -21.16
C LEU A 87 2.88 1.44 -22.23
N ALA A 88 2.15 1.89 -23.26
CA ALA A 88 2.68 2.74 -24.31
C ALA A 88 2.86 4.21 -23.87
N GLU A 89 2.06 4.69 -22.92
CA GLU A 89 2.20 6.03 -22.33
C GLU A 89 3.52 6.17 -21.58
N GLY A 90 3.99 5.09 -20.94
CA GLY A 90 5.29 5.03 -20.25
C GLY A 90 5.33 5.77 -18.91
N ASP A 91 4.29 6.52 -18.56
CA ASP A 91 4.09 7.17 -17.26
C ASP A 91 3.13 6.33 -16.41
N MET A 92 3.69 5.31 -15.75
CA MET A 92 2.92 4.36 -14.95
C MET A 92 2.40 5.02 -13.67
N PRO A 93 1.14 4.82 -13.29
CA PRO A 93 0.63 5.25 -11.99
C PRO A 93 1.21 4.40 -10.86
N ASP A 94 1.04 4.88 -9.63
CA ASP A 94 1.53 4.21 -8.42
C ASP A 94 0.89 2.83 -8.24
N ILE A 95 -0.37 2.68 -8.64
CA ILE A 95 -1.15 1.44 -8.54
C ILE A 95 -1.76 1.10 -9.90
N VAL A 96 -1.59 -0.14 -10.34
CA VAL A 96 -2.24 -0.69 -11.53
C VAL A 96 -3.11 -1.87 -11.15
N GLY A 97 -4.41 -1.72 -11.33
CA GLY A 97 -5.42 -2.74 -11.16
C GLY A 97 -6.15 -3.04 -12.46
N SER A 98 -6.42 -4.32 -12.70
CA SER A 98 -7.16 -4.78 -13.88
C SER A 98 -7.72 -6.18 -13.64
N GLN A 99 -8.86 -6.50 -14.25
CA GLN A 99 -9.40 -7.88 -14.21
C GLN A 99 -8.47 -8.89 -14.90
N LEU A 100 -7.56 -8.44 -15.79
CA LEU A 100 -6.59 -9.28 -16.50
C LEU A 100 -5.14 -9.05 -16.04
N ILE A 101 -4.92 -8.49 -14.84
CA ILE A 101 -3.61 -8.01 -14.38
C ILE A 101 -2.50 -9.08 -14.32
N LYS A 102 -2.86 -10.37 -14.18
CA LYS A 102 -1.89 -11.46 -14.05
C LYS A 102 -0.93 -11.56 -15.23
N GLN A 103 -1.43 -11.43 -16.46
CA GLN A 103 -0.58 -11.55 -17.65
C GLN A 103 0.41 -10.37 -17.75
N PRO A 104 -0.03 -9.09 -17.67
CA PRO A 104 0.88 -7.95 -17.65
C PRO A 104 1.94 -8.02 -16.55
N VAL A 105 1.58 -8.43 -15.33
CA VAL A 105 2.56 -8.56 -14.23
C VAL A 105 3.60 -9.64 -14.55
N ASN A 106 3.21 -10.78 -15.10
CA ASN A 106 4.15 -11.84 -15.48
C ASN A 106 5.08 -11.43 -16.64
N GLU A 107 4.57 -10.64 -17.59
CA GLU A 107 5.31 -10.22 -18.77
C GLU A 107 6.26 -9.04 -18.50
N PHE A 108 5.75 -8.01 -17.81
CA PHE A 108 6.47 -6.74 -17.60
C PHE A 108 7.06 -6.60 -16.18
N GLY A 109 6.66 -7.43 -15.21
CA GLY A 109 7.27 -7.48 -13.89
C GLY A 109 8.78 -7.76 -13.94
N PRO A 110 9.26 -8.79 -14.65
CA PRO A 110 10.69 -9.04 -14.82
C PRO A 110 11.46 -7.92 -15.54
N GLN A 111 10.75 -7.03 -16.25
CA GLN A 111 11.31 -5.87 -16.94
C GLN A 111 11.37 -4.62 -16.04
N GLY A 112 10.87 -4.73 -14.79
CA GLY A 112 10.88 -3.65 -13.81
C GLY A 112 9.65 -2.76 -13.82
N ALA A 113 8.58 -3.11 -14.56
CA ALA A 113 7.34 -2.32 -14.58
C ALA A 113 6.52 -2.45 -13.29
N PHE A 114 6.69 -3.55 -12.55
CA PHE A 114 6.01 -3.80 -11.27
C PHE A 114 7.02 -4.23 -10.22
N VAL A 115 6.87 -3.70 -9.00
CA VAL A 115 7.70 -4.09 -7.86
C VAL A 115 7.23 -5.44 -7.30
N PRO A 116 8.15 -6.36 -6.93
CA PRO A 116 7.78 -7.58 -6.24
C PRO A 116 7.23 -7.25 -4.85
N LEU A 117 6.18 -7.94 -4.43
CA LEU A 117 5.47 -7.64 -3.18
C LEU A 117 5.89 -8.52 -2.00
N ASN A 118 6.69 -9.57 -2.22
CA ASN A 118 6.98 -10.60 -1.22
C ASN A 118 7.59 -10.00 0.07
N ASP A 119 8.66 -9.22 -0.07
CA ASP A 119 9.34 -8.60 1.08
C ASP A 119 8.44 -7.53 1.75
N LEU A 120 7.70 -6.76 0.95
CA LEU A 120 6.75 -5.76 1.46
C LEU A 120 5.61 -6.38 2.25
N ILE A 121 5.12 -7.55 1.83
CA ILE A 121 4.07 -8.28 2.53
C ILE A 121 4.59 -8.80 3.85
N ASP A 122 5.77 -9.42 3.85
CA ASP A 122 6.38 -9.98 5.05
C ASP A 122 6.70 -8.91 6.10
N GLU A 123 7.11 -7.71 5.66
CA GLU A 123 7.47 -6.62 6.56
C GLU A 123 6.27 -5.79 7.03
N TYR A 124 5.30 -5.50 6.14
CA TYR A 124 4.29 -4.46 6.39
C TYR A 124 2.83 -4.95 6.35
N ALA A 125 2.52 -6.15 5.84
CA ALA A 125 1.14 -6.56 5.58
C ALA A 125 0.68 -7.76 6.44
N PRO A 126 0.56 -7.62 7.77
CA PRO A 126 0.29 -8.75 8.68
C PRO A 126 -1.01 -9.50 8.36
N ASN A 127 -2.04 -8.81 7.86
CA ASN A 127 -3.30 -9.42 7.46
C ASN A 127 -3.15 -10.30 6.20
N ILE A 128 -2.31 -9.87 5.25
CA ILE A 128 -2.02 -10.62 4.02
C ILE A 128 -1.10 -11.80 4.36
N THR A 129 -0.10 -11.60 5.21
CA THR A 129 0.76 -12.67 5.72
C THR A 129 -0.06 -13.77 6.39
N ALA A 130 -0.97 -13.40 7.31
CA ALA A 130 -1.87 -14.36 7.96
C ALA A 130 -2.77 -15.11 6.97
N PHE A 131 -3.23 -14.44 5.90
CA PHE A 131 -3.99 -15.09 4.83
C PHE A 131 -3.16 -16.14 4.08
N PHE A 132 -1.91 -15.83 3.72
CA PHE A 132 -1.03 -16.77 3.04
C PHE A 132 -0.54 -17.90 3.95
N ASP A 133 -0.33 -17.65 5.24
CA ASP A 133 0.03 -18.70 6.19
C ASP A 133 -1.10 -19.73 6.35
N ALA A 134 -2.36 -19.27 6.28
CA ALA A 134 -3.53 -20.14 6.29
C ALA A 134 -3.75 -20.86 4.94
N ARG A 135 -3.19 -20.35 3.84
CA ARG A 135 -3.31 -20.88 2.47
C ARG A 135 -1.97 -20.83 1.71
N PRO A 136 -0.97 -21.64 2.09
CA PRO A 136 0.38 -21.55 1.54
C PRO A 136 0.43 -21.78 0.02
N GLU A 137 -0.53 -22.51 -0.54
CA GLU A 137 -0.66 -22.74 -1.98
C GLU A 137 -0.89 -21.46 -2.79
N LEU A 138 -1.49 -20.44 -2.17
CA LEU A 138 -1.77 -19.16 -2.84
C LEU A 138 -0.55 -18.22 -2.85
N ARG A 139 0.43 -18.46 -1.97
CA ARG A 139 1.66 -17.65 -1.90
C ARG A 139 2.54 -17.81 -3.13
N GLN A 140 2.42 -18.92 -3.85
CA GLN A 140 3.14 -19.16 -5.11
C GLN A 140 2.57 -18.38 -6.30
N ALA A 141 1.42 -17.72 -6.12
CA ALA A 141 0.74 -16.97 -7.18
C ALA A 141 1.14 -15.49 -7.24
N ILE A 142 2.01 -15.03 -6.33
CA ILE A 142 2.48 -13.64 -6.21
C ILE A 142 4.00 -13.52 -6.34
#